data_AF-A0AA38FXH8-F1
#
_entry.id   AF-A0AA38FXH8-F1
#
_cell.length_a   1.000
_cell.length_b   1.000
_cell.length_c   1.000
_cell.angle_alpha   90.00
_cell.angle_beta   90.00
_cell.angle_gamma   90.00
#
_symmetry.space_group_name_H-M   'P 1'
#
loop_
_entity.id
_entity.type
_entity.pdbx_description
1 polymer ?
#
loop_
_entity_poly.entity_id
_entity_poly.type
_entity_poly.pdbx_seq_one_letter_code
_entity_poly.pdbx_strand_id
1 'polypeptide(L)'
;VLACSAHVEKGDTVAVSVAVEHHDPIVGWAVGITRGTVLSREEADAYYIERSGLYIGRGTALMSRTEIFRETQGIAIKMMAKIYRHPPFHGVLKGEIFLQNLPSIIAAHVLDPKPGEKILDMCAAPGGKTTAIAMLMEDKGELIATDRSHNKVVNIQNLAEEMGLTCVHAYKLDALKAVKTDESSDAVCTSLSLLTCKQTEDTILDKQLISCTTNGENNDRLNHLQAFSNYSQDKTN
;
A
#
# COMPACT_ATOMS: atom_id res chain seq x y z
N VAL A 1 0.68 4.13 -18.92
CA VAL A 1 1.57 5.20 -19.43
C VAL A 1 0.71 6.44 -19.65
N LEU A 2 1.06 7.60 -19.08
CA LEU A 2 0.22 8.80 -19.18
C LEU A 2 0.48 9.60 -20.46
N ALA A 3 1.73 9.63 -20.93
CA ALA A 3 2.13 10.32 -22.15
C ALA A 3 3.26 9.57 -22.85
N CYS A 4 3.32 9.70 -24.18
CA CYS A 4 4.30 9.05 -25.04
C CYS A 4 4.52 9.92 -26.29
N SER A 5 5.77 10.02 -26.77
CA SER A 5 6.10 10.82 -27.97
C SER A 5 5.34 10.28 -29.19
N ALA A 6 4.93 11.18 -30.09
CA ALA A 6 4.10 10.87 -31.25
C ALA A 6 4.65 9.74 -32.15
N HIS A 7 5.98 9.57 -32.20
CA HIS A 7 6.68 8.71 -33.15
C HIS A 7 7.28 7.43 -32.53
N VAL A 8 6.92 7.08 -31.29
CA VAL A 8 7.44 5.86 -30.66
C VAL A 8 6.86 4.63 -31.36
N GLU A 9 7.75 3.83 -31.93
CA GLU A 9 7.46 2.54 -32.54
C GLU A 9 8.02 1.39 -31.70
N LYS A 10 7.49 0.19 -31.93
CA LYS A 10 7.98 -1.02 -31.28
C LYS A 10 9.44 -1.27 -31.67
N GLY A 11 10.30 -1.47 -30.68
CA GLY A 11 11.75 -1.64 -30.83
C GLY A 11 12.55 -0.39 -30.52
N ASP A 12 11.91 0.79 -30.44
CA ASP A 12 12.62 2.03 -30.18
C ASP A 12 13.27 2.07 -28.80
N THR A 13 14.42 2.73 -28.73
CA THR A 13 15.06 3.06 -27.45
C THR A 13 14.50 4.39 -26.95
N VAL A 14 13.84 4.36 -25.79
CA VAL A 14 13.13 5.51 -25.22
C VAL A 14 13.68 5.90 -23.86
N ALA A 15 13.63 7.20 -23.55
CA ALA A 15 13.76 7.68 -22.19
C ALA A 15 12.43 7.53 -21.47
N VAL A 16 12.48 7.10 -20.20
CA VAL A 16 11.32 7.00 -19.34
C VAL A 16 11.49 7.99 -18.20
N SER A 17 10.46 8.81 -17.99
CA SER A 17 10.33 9.74 -16.88
C SER A 17 9.05 9.47 -16.10
N VAL A 18 9.05 9.87 -14.83
CA VAL A 18 7.87 9.93 -13.98
C VAL A 18 7.35 11.36 -14.01
N ALA A 19 6.05 11.53 -14.26
CA ALA A 19 5.40 12.81 -14.10
C ALA A 19 5.35 13.16 -12.61
N VAL A 20 5.87 14.33 -12.26
CA VAL A 20 5.88 14.81 -10.87
C VAL A 20 4.83 15.91 -10.76
N GLU A 21 3.99 15.82 -9.73
CA GLU A 21 3.05 16.88 -9.39
C GLU A 21 3.82 18.06 -8.80
N HIS A 22 3.57 19.24 -9.33
CA HIS A 22 4.13 20.47 -8.83
C HIS A 22 3.02 21.45 -8.47
N HIS A 23 3.23 22.20 -7.40
CA HIS A 23 2.34 23.27 -7.02
C HIS A 23 2.66 24.50 -7.87
N ASP A 24 1.76 24.85 -8.78
CA ASP A 24 1.82 26.09 -9.55
C ASP A 24 1.14 27.23 -8.76
N PRO A 25 1.77 28.41 -8.61
CA PRO A 25 1.19 29.52 -7.84
C PRO A 25 -0.13 30.07 -8.38
N ILE A 26 -0.43 29.87 -9.67
CA ILE A 26 -1.58 30.44 -10.38
C ILE A 26 -2.66 29.38 -10.60
N VAL A 27 -2.27 28.16 -10.95
CA VAL A 27 -3.20 27.08 -11.35
C VAL A 27 -3.44 26.07 -10.21
N GLY A 28 -2.67 26.14 -9.12
CA GLY A 28 -2.71 25.17 -8.03
C GLY A 28 -1.95 23.89 -8.35
N TRP A 29 -2.37 22.75 -7.83
CA TRP A 29 -1.73 21.46 -8.10
C TRP A 29 -1.90 21.03 -9.56
N ALA A 30 -0.79 20.90 -10.29
CA ALA A 30 -0.78 20.43 -11.67
C ALA A 30 0.23 19.30 -11.87
N VAL A 31 -0.14 18.31 -12.68
CA VAL A 31 0.78 17.25 -13.11
C VAL A 31 1.65 17.81 -14.23
N GLY A 32 2.96 17.90 -14.00
CA GLY A 32 3.94 18.19 -15.04
C GLY A 32 4.05 17.01 -16.01
N ILE A 33 3.13 16.93 -16.99
CA ILE A 33 3.15 15.84 -17.97
C ILE A 33 4.21 16.15 -19.03
N THR A 34 5.39 15.54 -18.89
CA THR A 34 6.33 15.42 -20.01
C THR A 34 5.72 14.54 -21.09
N ARG A 35 5.44 15.09 -22.27
CA ARG A 35 5.32 14.27 -23.49
C ARG A 35 6.66 13.58 -23.69
N GLY A 36 6.67 12.24 -23.71
CA GLY A 36 7.87 11.40 -23.60
C GLY A 36 9.02 11.80 -24.53
N THR A 37 10.24 11.37 -24.20
CA THR A 37 11.47 11.71 -24.94
C THR A 37 12.01 10.50 -25.70
N VAL A 38 12.27 10.68 -27.00
CA VAL A 38 13.11 9.77 -27.81
C VAL A 38 14.56 10.22 -27.63
N LEU A 39 15.46 9.29 -27.30
CA LEU A 39 16.87 9.57 -26.93
C LEU A 39 17.80 9.88 -28.13
N SER A 40 17.26 10.36 -29.25
CA SER A 40 18.04 10.59 -30.48
C SER A 40 17.51 11.72 -31.37
N ARG A 41 17.15 12.88 -30.81
CA ARG A 41 16.93 14.10 -31.60
C ARG A 41 17.68 15.30 -31.03
N GLU A 42 18.26 16.07 -31.94
CA GLU A 42 19.03 17.30 -31.72
C GLU A 42 18.25 18.37 -30.93
N GLU A 43 19.00 19.28 -30.31
CA GLU A 43 18.59 20.41 -29.45
C GLU A 43 17.63 21.45 -30.09
N ALA A 44 17.03 21.15 -31.25
CA ALA A 44 16.16 22.07 -31.99
C ALA A 44 14.67 22.03 -31.59
N ASP A 45 14.30 21.29 -30.54
CA ASP A 45 12.91 21.22 -30.07
C ASP A 45 12.58 22.39 -29.12
N ALA A 46 11.74 23.32 -29.57
CA ALA A 46 11.35 24.53 -28.85
C ALA A 46 10.74 24.27 -27.45
N TYR A 47 10.28 23.05 -27.18
CA TYR A 47 9.68 22.63 -25.90
C TYR A 47 10.63 21.84 -24.99
N TYR A 48 11.95 21.91 -25.23
CA TYR A 48 12.96 21.22 -24.41
C TYR A 48 12.93 21.65 -22.93
N ILE A 49 12.60 22.93 -22.65
CA ILE A 49 12.68 23.55 -21.33
C ILE A 49 11.45 23.25 -20.44
N GLU A 50 10.30 22.86 -21.00
CA GLU A 50 9.06 22.56 -20.23
C GLU A 50 9.02 21.14 -19.63
N ARG A 51 10.15 20.42 -19.64
CA ARG A 51 10.18 19.00 -19.30
C ARG A 51 10.41 18.77 -17.79
N SER A 52 9.33 18.85 -17.00
CA SER A 52 9.34 18.70 -15.53
C SER A 52 9.28 17.25 -15.00
N GLY A 53 9.44 16.25 -15.87
CA GLY A 53 9.40 14.84 -15.47
C GLY A 53 10.74 14.37 -14.90
N LEU A 54 10.70 13.59 -13.82
CA LEU A 54 11.89 12.96 -13.23
C LEU A 54 12.34 11.80 -14.13
N TYR A 55 13.47 11.93 -14.81
CA TYR A 55 14.06 10.83 -15.57
C TYR A 55 14.35 9.64 -14.64
N ILE A 56 13.94 8.43 -15.03
CA ILE A 56 14.12 7.20 -14.24
C ILE A 56 14.91 6.11 -14.97
N GLY A 57 15.13 6.27 -16.27
CA GLY A 57 15.99 5.36 -17.02
C GLY A 57 15.64 5.26 -18.50
N ARG A 58 16.31 4.31 -19.16
CA ARG A 58 16.15 3.99 -20.58
C ARG A 58 15.57 2.60 -20.75
N GLY A 59 14.66 2.44 -21.70
CA GLY A 59 14.05 1.16 -22.04
C GLY A 59 13.86 0.97 -23.53
N THR A 60 13.47 -0.24 -23.90
CA THR A 60 13.04 -0.59 -25.25
C THR A 60 11.52 -0.63 -25.29
N ALA A 61 10.91 0.08 -26.25
CA ALA A 61 9.49 0.03 -26.48
C ALA A 61 9.08 -1.35 -27.00
N LEU A 62 8.17 -2.02 -26.29
CA LEU A 62 7.57 -3.29 -26.72
C LEU A 62 6.20 -3.08 -27.40
N MET A 63 5.64 -1.89 -27.24
CA MET A 63 4.41 -1.41 -27.87
C MET A 63 4.69 -0.08 -28.58
N SER A 64 4.08 0.11 -29.74
CA SER A 64 3.97 1.41 -30.42
C SER A 64 3.13 2.39 -29.60
N ARG A 65 3.21 3.69 -29.89
CA ARG A 65 2.35 4.70 -29.25
C ARG A 65 0.86 4.34 -29.35
N THR A 66 0.43 3.85 -30.50
CA THR A 66 -0.98 3.52 -30.75
C THR A 66 -1.43 2.36 -29.86
N GLU A 67 -0.60 1.32 -29.71
CA GLU A 67 -0.87 0.20 -28.80
C GLU A 67 -0.87 0.65 -27.34
N ILE A 68 0.09 1.49 -26.92
CA ILE A 68 0.21 2.00 -25.54
C ILE A 68 -1.09 2.68 -25.06
N PHE A 69 -1.82 3.36 -25.94
CA PHE A 69 -3.06 4.07 -25.59
C PHE A 69 -4.35 3.32 -25.95
N ARG A 70 -4.26 2.17 -26.62
CA ARG A 70 -5.42 1.32 -26.95
C ARG A 70 -5.52 0.10 -26.06
N GLU A 71 -4.40 -0.52 -25.75
CA GLU A 71 -4.36 -1.72 -24.92
C GLU A 71 -4.56 -1.37 -23.45
N THR A 72 -5.35 -2.18 -22.74
CA THR A 72 -5.66 -1.97 -21.31
C THR A 72 -4.62 -2.60 -20.38
N GLN A 73 -3.80 -3.53 -20.89
CA GLN A 73 -2.82 -4.28 -20.12
C GLN A 73 -1.65 -4.76 -21.00
N GLY A 74 -0.52 -5.06 -20.36
CA GLY A 74 0.69 -5.55 -21.03
C GLY A 74 1.92 -4.72 -20.70
N ILE A 75 3.07 -5.12 -21.24
CA ILE A 75 4.34 -4.45 -21.02
C ILE A 75 4.58 -3.45 -22.16
N ALA A 76 4.43 -2.16 -21.87
CA ALA A 76 4.70 -1.10 -22.85
C ALA A 76 6.20 -0.91 -23.11
N ILE A 77 6.99 -0.79 -22.05
CA ILE A 77 8.43 -0.52 -22.11
C ILE A 77 9.19 -1.54 -21.26
N LYS A 78 10.20 -2.18 -21.85
CA LYS A 78 11.15 -3.02 -21.12
C LYS A 78 12.33 -2.16 -20.67
N MET A 79 12.43 -1.88 -19.37
CA MET A 79 13.53 -1.08 -18.81
C MET A 79 14.88 -1.80 -18.96
N MET A 80 15.86 -1.15 -19.59
CA MET A 80 17.21 -1.69 -19.84
C MET A 80 18.26 -1.08 -18.94
N ALA A 81 18.18 0.23 -18.67
CA ALA A 81 19.08 0.93 -17.78
C ALA A 81 18.25 1.80 -16.83
N LYS A 82 18.09 1.34 -15.59
CA LYS A 82 17.41 2.07 -14.53
C LYS A 82 18.44 2.92 -13.77
N ILE A 83 18.07 4.13 -13.36
CA ILE A 83 18.91 4.94 -12.46
C ILE A 83 19.08 4.20 -11.13
N TYR A 84 17.96 3.78 -10.54
CA TYR A 84 17.94 2.97 -9.33
C TYR A 84 17.79 1.49 -9.70
N ARG A 85 18.81 0.70 -9.38
CA ARG A 85 18.82 -0.74 -9.66
C ARG A 85 18.09 -1.46 -8.53
N HIS A 86 16.92 -1.99 -8.84
CA HIS A 86 16.22 -2.95 -8.01
C HIS A 86 15.82 -4.17 -8.87
N PRO A 87 15.83 -5.38 -8.29
CA PRO A 87 15.30 -6.55 -8.96
C PRO A 87 13.78 -6.39 -9.18
N PRO A 88 13.24 -6.94 -10.28
CA PRO A 88 11.80 -7.03 -10.46
C PRO A 88 11.24 -8.12 -9.54
N PHE A 89 10.15 -7.83 -8.84
CA PHE A 89 9.44 -8.81 -8.00
C PHE A 89 8.11 -9.29 -8.60
N HIS A 90 7.75 -8.78 -9.78
CA HIS A 90 6.51 -9.21 -10.45
C HIS A 90 6.61 -10.69 -10.86
N GLY A 91 5.69 -11.51 -10.37
CA GLY A 91 5.61 -12.95 -10.67
C GLY A 91 6.71 -13.80 -10.04
N VAL A 92 7.52 -13.25 -9.14
CA VAL A 92 8.55 -13.99 -8.39
C VAL A 92 7.92 -14.54 -7.12
N LEU A 93 8.02 -15.86 -6.90
CA LEU A 93 7.57 -16.53 -5.67
C LEU A 93 6.14 -16.13 -5.26
N LYS A 94 5.22 -16.14 -6.23
CA LYS A 94 3.82 -15.73 -6.04
C LYS A 94 3.17 -16.56 -4.92
N GLY A 95 2.50 -15.89 -3.98
CA GLY A 95 1.91 -16.54 -2.80
C GLY A 95 2.89 -16.91 -1.69
N GLU A 96 4.20 -16.90 -1.96
CA GLU A 96 5.23 -17.21 -0.96
C GLU A 96 5.88 -15.94 -0.38
N ILE A 97 5.91 -14.84 -1.16
CA ILE A 97 6.48 -13.57 -0.72
C ILE A 97 5.52 -12.40 -0.94
N PHE A 98 5.61 -11.40 -0.05
CA PHE A 98 4.97 -10.10 -0.19
C PHE A 98 5.99 -8.99 -0.11
N LEU A 99 5.93 -8.03 -1.04
CA LEU A 99 6.81 -6.88 -0.98
C LEU A 99 6.29 -5.89 0.07
N GLN A 100 7.00 -5.81 1.20
CA GLN A 100 6.63 -4.96 2.33
C GLN A 100 7.79 -4.07 2.76
N ASN A 101 7.47 -2.85 3.19
CA ASN A 101 8.48 -1.98 3.78
C ASN A 101 8.86 -2.47 5.19
N LEU A 102 10.11 -2.21 5.59
CA LEU A 102 10.62 -2.62 6.89
C LEU A 102 9.77 -2.09 8.08
N PRO A 103 9.31 -0.81 8.09
CA PRO A 103 8.48 -0.32 9.20
C PRO A 103 7.17 -1.08 9.38
N SER A 104 6.51 -1.54 8.30
CA SER A 104 5.28 -2.33 8.44
C SER A 104 5.55 -3.71 9.00
N ILE A 105 6.67 -4.34 8.64
CA ILE A 105 7.08 -5.64 9.22
C ILE A 105 7.33 -5.47 10.72
N ILE A 106 8.11 -4.45 11.08
CA ILE A 106 8.38 -4.14 12.48
C ILE A 106 7.09 -3.90 13.26
N ALA A 107 6.16 -3.10 12.72
CA ALA A 107 4.87 -2.84 13.39
C ALA A 107 4.10 -4.13 13.74
N ALA A 108 4.09 -5.12 12.83
CA ALA A 108 3.47 -6.42 13.09
C ALA A 108 4.22 -7.20 14.19
N HIS A 109 5.55 -7.13 14.24
CA HIS A 109 6.34 -7.76 15.31
C HIS A 109 6.18 -7.06 16.67
N VAL A 110 6.08 -5.73 16.71
CA VAL A 110 5.88 -5.00 17.98
C VAL A 110 4.50 -5.29 18.56
N LEU A 111 3.48 -5.50 17.72
CA LEU A 111 2.17 -5.99 18.17
C LEU A 111 2.28 -7.33 18.91
N ASP A 112 3.30 -8.13 18.58
CA ASP A 112 3.61 -9.44 19.15
C ASP A 112 2.40 -10.39 19.21
N PRO A 113 1.71 -10.61 18.07
CA PRO A 113 0.49 -11.38 18.05
C PRO A 113 0.78 -12.85 18.35
N LYS A 114 -0.04 -13.47 19.20
CA LYS A 114 0.14 -14.89 19.58
C LYS A 114 -0.86 -15.79 18.87
N PRO A 115 -0.46 -17.03 18.53
CA PRO A 115 -1.40 -18.04 18.05
C PRO A 115 -2.62 -18.19 18.97
N GLY A 116 -3.81 -18.12 18.40
CA GLY A 116 -5.09 -18.23 19.11
C GLY A 116 -5.67 -16.90 19.62
N GLU A 117 -4.95 -15.79 19.52
CA GLU A 117 -5.49 -14.46 19.84
C GLU A 117 -6.56 -14.01 18.84
N LYS A 118 -7.35 -13.00 19.26
CA LYS A 118 -8.27 -12.28 18.37
C LYS A 118 -7.74 -10.89 18.11
N ILE A 119 -7.56 -10.55 16.85
CA ILE A 119 -6.95 -9.29 16.43
C ILE A 119 -7.87 -8.57 15.44
N LEU A 120 -7.95 -7.25 15.59
CA LEU A 120 -8.67 -6.35 14.69
C LEU A 120 -7.67 -5.41 14.00
N ASP A 121 -7.66 -5.45 12.67
CA ASP A 121 -7.00 -4.48 11.80
C ASP A 121 -8.07 -3.59 11.15
N MET A 122 -8.23 -2.38 11.69
CA MET A 122 -9.30 -1.46 11.33
C MET A 122 -9.13 -0.77 9.97
N CYS A 123 -7.92 -0.78 9.41
CA CYS A 123 -7.58 -0.11 8.15
C CYS A 123 -6.64 -0.99 7.31
N ALA A 124 -7.10 -2.20 7.04
CA ALA A 124 -6.24 -3.30 6.63
C ALA A 124 -5.69 -3.18 5.20
N ALA A 125 -6.35 -2.47 4.29
CA ALA A 125 -6.02 -2.56 2.87
C ALA A 125 -4.68 -1.86 2.53
N PRO A 126 -3.84 -2.47 1.68
CA PRO A 126 -4.12 -3.63 0.82
C PRO A 126 -3.95 -5.02 1.48
N GLY A 127 -3.58 -5.11 2.76
CA GLY A 127 -3.49 -6.38 3.52
C GLY A 127 -2.09 -6.80 3.94
N GLY A 128 -1.06 -5.97 3.75
CA GLY A 128 0.33 -6.34 4.07
C GLY A 128 0.58 -6.58 5.56
N LYS A 129 0.15 -5.66 6.43
CA LYS A 129 0.26 -5.86 7.89
C LYS A 129 -0.64 -6.98 8.37
N THR A 130 -1.89 -7.02 7.89
CA THR A 130 -2.87 -8.08 8.12
C THR A 130 -2.27 -9.47 7.90
N THR A 131 -1.68 -9.71 6.73
CA THR A 131 -1.07 -11.01 6.38
C THR A 131 0.19 -11.30 7.19
N ALA A 132 1.03 -10.29 7.47
CA ALA A 132 2.18 -10.45 8.36
C ALA A 132 1.77 -10.86 9.79
N ILE A 133 0.69 -10.27 10.33
CA ILE A 133 0.15 -10.63 11.65
C ILE A 133 -0.39 -12.06 11.62
N ALA A 134 -1.18 -12.42 10.60
CA ALA A 134 -1.69 -13.78 10.45
C ALA A 134 -0.55 -14.83 10.37
N MET A 135 0.54 -14.53 9.67
CA MET A 135 1.73 -15.37 9.63
C MET A 135 2.40 -15.52 11.01
N LEU A 136 2.51 -14.43 11.79
CA LEU A 136 3.04 -14.47 13.16
C LEU A 136 2.13 -15.24 14.13
N MET A 137 0.82 -15.22 13.88
CA MET A 137 -0.16 -16.06 14.58
C MET A 137 -0.13 -17.53 14.14
N GLU A 138 0.76 -17.91 13.22
CA GLU A 138 0.82 -19.24 12.60
C GLU A 138 -0.51 -19.68 11.97
N ASP A 139 -1.26 -18.72 11.43
CA ASP A 139 -2.62 -18.89 10.91
C ASP A 139 -3.62 -19.51 11.92
N LYS A 140 -3.37 -19.32 13.22
CA LYS A 140 -4.22 -19.81 14.31
C LYS A 140 -4.83 -18.65 15.08
N GLY A 141 -6.14 -18.65 15.23
CA GLY A 141 -6.88 -17.60 15.93
C GLY A 141 -7.90 -16.94 15.00
N GLU A 142 -8.20 -15.67 15.25
CA GLU A 142 -9.17 -14.91 14.45
C GLU A 142 -8.62 -13.50 14.19
N LEU A 143 -8.43 -13.16 12.92
CA LEU A 143 -7.97 -11.84 12.50
C LEU A 143 -9.05 -11.18 11.67
N ILE A 144 -9.69 -10.17 12.24
CA ILE A 144 -10.71 -9.35 11.58
C ILE A 144 -10.01 -8.18 10.90
N ALA A 145 -10.12 -8.11 9.59
CA ALA A 145 -9.55 -7.05 8.77
C ALA A 145 -10.67 -6.17 8.22
N THR A 146 -10.59 -4.85 8.35
CA THR A 146 -11.64 -3.96 7.86
C THR A 146 -11.09 -2.81 7.02
N ASP A 147 -11.88 -2.40 6.03
CA ASP A 147 -11.67 -1.16 5.30
C ASP A 147 -13.02 -0.59 4.84
N ARG A 148 -13.10 0.73 4.65
CA ARG A 148 -14.34 1.41 4.25
C ARG A 148 -14.73 1.11 2.80
N SER A 149 -13.76 0.82 1.94
CA SER A 149 -13.99 0.57 0.50
C SER A 149 -14.15 -0.91 0.19
N HIS A 150 -15.20 -1.25 -0.56
CA HIS A 150 -15.43 -2.64 -0.99
C HIS A 150 -14.27 -3.20 -1.82
N ASN A 151 -13.76 -2.43 -2.79
CA ASN A 151 -12.64 -2.89 -3.64
C ASN A 151 -11.37 -3.13 -2.82
N LYS A 152 -11.16 -2.32 -1.77
CA LYS A 152 -10.03 -2.49 -0.86
C LYS A 152 -10.17 -3.75 0.00
N VAL A 153 -11.38 -4.08 0.44
CA VAL A 153 -11.68 -5.34 1.14
C VAL A 153 -11.43 -6.55 0.25
N VAL A 154 -11.87 -6.51 -1.01
CA VAL A 154 -11.58 -7.57 -1.99
C VAL A 154 -10.08 -7.78 -2.17
N ASN A 155 -9.28 -6.71 -2.17
CA ASN A 155 -7.82 -6.84 -2.24
C ASN A 155 -7.22 -7.57 -1.03
N ILE A 156 -7.73 -7.33 0.18
CA ILE A 156 -7.29 -8.04 1.39
C ILE A 156 -7.63 -9.53 1.27
N GLN A 157 -8.86 -9.86 0.84
CA GLN A 157 -9.31 -11.25 0.67
C GLN A 157 -8.43 -11.97 -0.35
N ASN A 158 -8.24 -11.38 -1.53
CA ASN A 158 -7.39 -11.95 -2.58
C ASN A 158 -5.96 -12.17 -2.08
N LEU A 159 -5.40 -11.24 -1.31
CA LEU A 159 -4.04 -11.37 -0.79
C LEU A 159 -3.93 -12.49 0.26
N ALA A 160 -4.90 -12.60 1.17
CA ALA A 160 -4.96 -13.68 2.16
C ALA A 160 -5.11 -15.04 1.47
N GLU A 161 -6.00 -15.16 0.49
CA GLU A 161 -6.18 -16.35 -0.33
C GLU A 161 -4.91 -16.72 -1.11
N GLU A 162 -4.24 -15.74 -1.73
CA GLU A 162 -2.98 -15.94 -2.45
C GLU A 162 -1.87 -16.48 -1.53
N MET A 163 -1.88 -16.11 -0.25
CA MET A 163 -0.93 -16.59 0.77
C MET A 163 -1.39 -17.83 1.52
N GLY A 164 -2.59 -18.34 1.24
CA GLY A 164 -3.15 -19.50 1.92
C GLY A 164 -3.49 -19.28 3.40
N LEU A 165 -3.79 -18.04 3.82
CA LEU A 165 -4.14 -17.68 5.20
C LEU A 165 -5.64 -17.83 5.42
N THR A 166 -6.03 -18.61 6.42
CA THR A 166 -7.43 -18.96 6.72
C THR A 166 -8.01 -18.21 7.92
N CYS A 167 -7.17 -17.70 8.82
CA CYS A 167 -7.62 -16.96 10.01
C CYS A 167 -8.04 -15.51 9.72
N VAL A 168 -7.86 -15.03 8.47
CA VAL A 168 -8.17 -13.66 8.06
C VAL A 168 -9.60 -13.55 7.55
N HIS A 169 -10.39 -12.68 8.17
CA HIS A 169 -11.75 -12.38 7.76
C HIS A 169 -11.90 -10.88 7.45
N ALA A 170 -12.09 -10.56 6.18
CA ALA A 170 -12.14 -9.17 5.73
C ALA A 170 -13.57 -8.64 5.54
N TYR A 171 -13.87 -7.48 6.11
CA TYR A 171 -15.19 -6.86 6.09
C TYR A 171 -15.16 -5.40 5.62
N LYS A 172 -16.21 -5.00 4.90
CA LYS A 172 -16.46 -3.59 4.60
C LYS A 172 -17.08 -2.92 5.82
N LEU A 173 -16.31 -2.07 6.50
CA LEU A 173 -16.74 -1.40 7.71
C LEU A 173 -16.14 0.01 7.78
N ASP A 174 -16.91 0.95 8.33
CA ASP A 174 -16.38 2.24 8.78
C ASP A 174 -15.94 2.07 10.24
N ALA A 175 -14.62 1.98 10.48
CA ALA A 175 -14.06 1.73 11.80
C ALA A 175 -14.52 2.77 12.86
N LEU A 176 -14.83 4.00 12.43
CA LEU A 176 -15.34 5.05 13.32
C LEU A 176 -16.76 4.78 13.82
N LYS A 177 -17.47 3.84 13.20
CA LYS A 177 -18.86 3.46 13.53
C LYS A 177 -18.96 2.01 14.05
N ALA A 178 -17.82 1.38 14.32
CA ALA A 178 -17.74 -0.03 14.70
C ALA A 178 -17.97 -0.29 16.20
N VAL A 179 -18.21 0.75 17.00
CA VAL A 179 -18.43 0.63 18.44
C VAL A 179 -19.91 0.42 18.72
N LYS A 180 -20.24 -0.65 19.44
CA LYS A 180 -21.58 -0.87 19.97
C LYS A 180 -21.77 0.00 21.22
N THR A 181 -22.72 0.92 21.19
CA THR A 181 -23.20 1.64 22.37
C THR A 181 -24.35 0.85 22.98
N ASP A 182 -24.30 0.51 24.26
CA ASP A 182 -25.26 -0.36 24.97
C ASP A 182 -26.69 0.22 25.13
N GLU A 183 -27.08 1.25 24.37
CA GLU A 183 -28.32 2.00 24.55
C GLU A 183 -29.51 1.54 23.68
N SER A 184 -29.38 0.48 22.87
CA SER A 184 -30.55 -0.03 22.14
C SER A 184 -30.50 -1.55 21.90
N SER A 185 -31.31 -2.27 22.66
CA SER A 185 -31.83 -3.59 22.32
C SER A 185 -32.73 -3.47 21.09
N ASP A 186 -32.17 -3.67 19.89
CA ASP A 186 -32.80 -4.25 18.69
C ASP A 186 -31.95 -3.96 17.44
N ALA A 187 -30.96 -4.80 17.18
CA ALA A 187 -30.40 -5.00 15.84
C ALA A 187 -29.56 -6.28 15.82
N VAL A 188 -29.76 -7.06 14.76
CA VAL A 188 -29.17 -8.38 14.49
C VAL A 188 -27.67 -8.39 14.76
N CYS A 189 -27.29 -9.12 15.81
CA CYS A 189 -25.92 -9.43 16.17
C CYS A 189 -25.35 -10.44 15.17
N THR A 190 -24.56 -9.98 14.19
CA THR A 190 -23.45 -10.81 13.72
C THR A 190 -22.37 -10.68 14.79
N SER A 191 -22.08 -11.79 15.46
CA SER A 191 -21.33 -11.87 16.71
C SER A 191 -19.87 -11.40 16.58
N LEU A 192 -19.64 -10.10 16.55
CA LEU A 192 -18.36 -9.49 16.91
C LEU A 192 -18.52 -8.78 18.25
N SER A 193 -18.25 -9.50 19.34
CA SER A 193 -18.10 -8.90 20.66
C SER A 193 -16.76 -8.17 20.72
N LEU A 194 -16.73 -6.92 20.27
CA LEU A 194 -15.60 -6.01 20.47
C LEU A 194 -15.62 -5.56 21.93
N LEU A 195 -14.80 -6.19 22.77
CA LEU A 195 -14.57 -5.72 24.13
C LEU A 195 -13.73 -4.43 24.10
N THR A 196 -14.20 -3.44 24.85
CA THR A 196 -13.67 -2.10 25.03
C THR A 196 -12.23 -2.12 25.55
N CYS A 197 -11.29 -1.54 24.79
CA CYS A 197 -9.98 -1.15 25.33
C CYS A 197 -10.12 0.25 25.95
N LYS A 198 -9.77 0.40 27.24
CA LYS A 198 -9.85 1.66 27.99
C LYS A 198 -9.00 2.73 27.30
N GLN A 199 -9.64 3.85 26.98
CA GLN A 199 -9.00 5.05 26.45
C GLN A 199 -7.97 5.59 27.44
N THR A 200 -6.74 5.79 26.98
CA THR A 200 -5.84 6.82 27.51
C THR A 200 -5.60 7.83 26.40
N GLU A 201 -5.99 9.07 26.68
CA GLU A 201 -5.71 10.24 25.86
C GLU A 201 -4.19 10.39 25.68
N ASP A 202 -3.76 10.95 24.56
CA ASP A 202 -2.36 11.20 24.18
C ASP A 202 -1.54 10.04 23.59
N THR A 203 -1.93 9.55 22.41
CA THR A 203 -0.91 9.14 21.41
C THR A 203 -1.47 9.09 19.98
N ILE A 204 -0.84 9.83 19.05
CA ILE A 204 -1.01 9.66 17.60
C ILE A 204 -0.07 8.53 17.17
N LEU A 205 -0.36 7.32 17.66
CA LEU A 205 0.14 6.08 17.06
C LEU A 205 -0.81 5.71 15.93
N ASP A 206 -0.38 4.87 14.99
CA ASP A 206 -1.25 4.30 13.96
C ASP A 206 -2.37 3.53 14.67
N LYS A 207 -3.50 4.20 14.96
CA LYS A 207 -4.63 3.72 15.79
C LYS A 207 -5.41 2.59 15.10
N GLN A 208 -4.78 1.86 14.19
CA GLN A 208 -5.42 0.99 13.21
C GLN A 208 -5.38 -0.49 13.61
N LEU A 209 -4.59 -0.89 14.61
CA LEU A 209 -4.46 -2.29 15.04
C LEU A 209 -4.76 -2.43 16.54
N ILE A 210 -5.69 -3.32 16.87
CA ILE A 210 -6.10 -3.63 18.25
C ILE A 210 -5.99 -5.13 18.44
N SER A 211 -5.14 -5.57 19.38
CA SER A 211 -5.11 -6.95 19.88
C SER A 211 -5.95 -7.07 21.15
N CYS A 212 -6.91 -7.99 21.17
CA CYS A 212 -7.70 -8.31 22.36
C CYS A 212 -7.31 -9.70 22.87
N THR A 213 -6.59 -9.76 23.99
CA THR A 213 -6.35 -10.99 24.74
C THR A 213 -7.44 -11.17 25.81
N THR A 214 -7.85 -12.41 26.07
CA THR A 214 -8.80 -12.73 27.14
C THR A 214 -8.19 -12.66 28.55
N ASN A 215 -6.88 -12.37 28.67
CA ASN A 215 -6.15 -12.29 29.94
C ASN A 215 -5.34 -10.98 30.05
N GLY A 216 -5.49 -10.30 31.19
CA GLY A 216 -5.16 -8.88 31.42
C GLY A 216 -3.68 -8.46 31.48
N GLU A 217 -2.84 -8.88 30.54
CA GLU A 217 -1.41 -8.51 30.46
C GLU A 217 -1.12 -7.49 29.34
N ASN A 218 -1.90 -6.40 29.25
CA ASN A 218 -1.87 -5.47 28.11
C ASN A 218 -1.01 -4.19 28.29
N ASN A 219 -0.45 -3.93 29.48
CA ASN A 219 0.19 -2.63 29.76
C ASN A 219 1.62 -2.47 29.21
N ASP A 220 2.41 -3.54 29.08
CA ASP A 220 3.81 -3.43 28.64
C ASP A 220 3.96 -3.37 27.12
N ARG A 221 3.04 -3.99 26.35
CA ARG A 221 3.06 -4.01 24.88
C ARG A 221 2.79 -2.63 24.27
N LEU A 222 1.91 -1.85 24.88
CA LEU A 222 1.55 -0.50 24.42
C LEU A 222 2.74 0.49 24.52
N ASN A 223 3.58 0.33 25.55
CA ASN A 223 4.74 1.19 25.80
C ASN A 223 5.87 0.99 24.75
N HIS A 224 6.03 -0.22 24.20
CA HIS A 224 7.01 -0.48 23.14
C HIS A 224 6.61 0.10 21.78
N LEU A 225 5.29 0.14 21.47
CA LEU A 225 4.75 0.82 20.29
C LEU A 225 5.00 2.33 20.35
N GLN A 226 4.92 2.94 21.54
CA GLN A 226 5.19 4.36 21.78
C GLN A 226 6.65 4.74 21.48
N ALA A 227 7.62 3.92 21.88
CA ALA A 227 9.05 4.19 21.66
C ALA A 227 9.46 4.18 20.17
N PHE A 228 8.84 3.32 19.35
CA PHE A 228 9.13 3.24 17.91
C PHE A 228 8.60 4.44 17.11
N SER A 229 7.49 5.03 17.55
CA SER A 229 6.92 6.23 16.94
C SER A 229 7.83 7.44 17.07
N ASN A 230 8.40 7.65 18.26
CA ASN A 230 9.35 8.74 18.50
C ASN A 230 10.60 8.61 17.62
N TYR A 231 11.08 7.39 17.37
CA TYR A 231 12.24 7.15 16.50
C TYR A 231 11.95 7.39 15.01
N SER A 232 10.71 7.17 14.55
CA SER A 232 10.35 7.38 13.14
C SER A 232 10.05 8.84 12.81
N GLN A 233 9.56 9.64 13.77
CA GLN A 233 9.32 11.08 13.57
C GLN A 233 10.62 11.90 13.52
N ASP A 234 11.64 11.49 14.29
CA ASP A 234 12.95 12.17 14.34
C ASP A 234 13.77 12.07 13.03
N LYS A 235 13.36 11.23 12.07
CA LYS A 235 14.02 11.13 10.74
C LYS A 235 13.26 11.80 9.61
N THR A 236 12.12 12.43 9.91
CA THR A 236 11.28 13.15 8.93
C THR A 236 11.26 14.66 9.14
N ASN A 237 12.09 15.20 10.05
CA ASN A 237 12.38 16.62 10.18
C ASN A 237 13.80 16.94 9.72
#